data_AF-A0A2H9LI56-F1
#
_entry.id   AF-A0A2H9LI56-F1
#
_cell.length_a   1.000
_cell.length_b   1.000
_cell.length_c   1.000
_cell.angle_alpha   90.00
_cell.angle_beta   90.00
_cell.angle_gamma   90.00
#
_symmetry.space_group_name_H-M   'P 1'
#
loop_
_entity.id
_entity.type
_entity.pdbx_description
1 polymer ?
#
loop_
_entity_poly.entity_id
_entity_poly.type
_entity_poly.pdbx_seq_one_letter_code
_entity_poly.pdbx_strand_id
1 'polypeptide(L)'
;MNFKWGEEKMTSAIDIPLYRKHLEDICDGYEKYMRSGNRFSIPTDITSKFEFKPNSKEIEEFSKMLPEYRKLENFNYSTANYLTALMRSSRDKEFVLEMKPLNEYGVVLHNIGDDLANKKFVVNGKVGENLGLFARNCNITLNGDAQQDVGKFAKHCKIFINGSYRSISREIKWGTKVYQLQDGIWKRVQH
;
A
#
# COMPACT_ATOMS: atom_id res chain seq x y z
N MET A 1 4.06 23.75 1.59
CA MET A 1 4.73 23.18 2.76
C MET A 1 6.18 22.96 2.34
N ASN A 2 7.17 23.58 2.99
CA ASN A 2 8.58 23.44 2.56
C ASN A 2 9.18 22.19 3.21
N PHE A 3 9.32 21.11 2.44
CA PHE A 3 9.91 19.85 2.89
C PHE A 3 11.43 19.99 3.07
N LYS A 4 11.95 19.65 4.25
CA LYS A 4 13.39 19.48 4.50
C LYS A 4 13.72 18.00 4.46
N TRP A 5 14.46 17.58 3.43
CA TRP A 5 14.91 16.20 3.25
C TRP A 5 16.19 15.94 4.04
N GLY A 6 16.23 14.83 4.79
CA GLY A 6 17.45 14.34 5.42
C GLY A 6 18.34 13.63 4.40
N GLU A 7 19.63 13.92 4.39
CA GLU A 7 20.60 13.30 3.49
C GLU A 7 20.96 11.88 3.96
N GLU A 8 20.17 10.87 3.58
CA GLU A 8 20.60 9.47 3.67
C GLU A 8 21.35 9.04 2.40
N LYS A 9 22.47 8.33 2.59
CA LYS A 9 23.37 7.87 1.52
C LYS A 9 22.69 6.80 0.65
N MET A 10 22.07 7.19 -0.47
CA MET A 10 21.64 6.28 -1.53
C MET A 10 22.86 5.87 -2.38
N THR A 11 23.25 4.60 -2.32
CA THR A 11 24.48 4.05 -2.93
C THR A 11 24.28 3.43 -4.31
N SER A 12 23.50 4.06 -5.20
CA SER A 12 23.51 3.72 -6.63
C SER A 12 23.22 4.95 -7.48
N ALA A 13 23.64 4.93 -8.74
CA ALA A 13 23.62 6.02 -9.72
C ALA A 13 22.19 6.47 -10.14
N ILE A 14 21.36 6.80 -9.15
CA ILE A 14 20.08 7.47 -9.34
C ILE A 14 20.40 8.96 -9.44
N ASP A 15 19.92 9.57 -10.52
CA ASP A 15 19.96 11.02 -10.69
C ASP A 15 19.08 11.65 -9.60
N ILE A 16 19.71 12.06 -8.49
CA ILE A 16 19.06 12.60 -7.28
C ILE A 16 18.05 13.70 -7.63
N PRO A 17 18.37 14.68 -8.50
CA PRO A 17 17.42 15.64 -9.03
C PRO A 17 16.14 15.03 -9.63
N LEU A 18 16.27 14.01 -10.47
CA LEU A 18 15.12 13.38 -11.15
C LEU A 18 14.24 12.62 -10.16
N TYR A 19 14.87 11.83 -9.28
CA TYR A 19 14.17 11.09 -8.22
C TYR A 19 13.36 12.03 -7.31
N ARG A 20 13.98 13.14 -6.90
CA ARG A 20 13.32 14.16 -6.08
C ARG A 20 12.13 14.77 -6.79
N LYS A 21 12.28 15.12 -8.07
CA LYS A 21 11.19 15.67 -8.88
C LYS A 21 10.00 14.70 -8.93
N HIS A 22 10.25 13.41 -9.18
CA HIS A 22 9.18 12.41 -9.19
C HIS A 22 8.45 12.31 -7.85
N LEU A 23 9.19 12.35 -6.73
CA LEU A 23 8.58 12.28 -5.41
C LEU A 23 7.73 13.53 -5.10
N GLU A 24 8.20 14.71 -5.51
CA GLU A 24 7.42 15.96 -5.46
C GLU A 24 6.15 15.83 -6.33
N ASP A 25 6.25 15.29 -7.55
CA ASP A 25 5.09 15.08 -8.42
C ASP A 25 4.08 14.05 -7.83
N ILE A 26 4.55 12.99 -7.15
CA ILE A 26 3.67 12.04 -6.43
C ILE A 26 2.93 12.78 -5.30
N CYS A 27 3.62 13.61 -4.53
CA CYS A 27 3.02 14.35 -3.42
C CYS A 27 1.98 15.36 -3.92
N ASP A 28 2.31 16.11 -4.97
CA ASP A 28 1.41 17.06 -5.60
C ASP A 28 0.17 16.36 -6.19
N GLY A 29 0.37 15.22 -6.85
CA GLY A 29 -0.72 14.37 -7.35
C GLY A 29 -1.64 13.89 -6.23
N TYR A 30 -1.07 13.58 -5.07
CA TYR A 30 -1.81 13.10 -3.92
C TYR A 30 -2.65 14.22 -3.30
N GLU A 31 -2.09 15.41 -3.09
CA GLU A 31 -2.84 16.56 -2.60
C GLU A 31 -4.01 16.91 -3.52
N LYS A 32 -3.78 16.94 -4.84
CA LYS A 32 -4.82 17.18 -5.83
C LYS A 32 -5.91 16.12 -5.76
N TYR A 33 -5.53 14.84 -5.65
CA TYR A 33 -6.48 13.75 -5.49
C TYR A 33 -7.34 13.92 -4.23
N MET A 34 -6.72 14.17 -3.08
CA MET A 34 -7.43 14.35 -1.81
C MET A 34 -8.40 15.54 -1.85
N ARG A 35 -8.04 16.63 -2.55
CA ARG A 35 -8.92 17.80 -2.74
C ARG A 35 -10.07 17.58 -3.72
N SER A 36 -9.96 16.60 -4.63
CA SER A 36 -10.99 16.34 -5.64
C SER A 36 -12.31 15.79 -5.06
N GLY A 37 -12.31 15.35 -3.80
CA GLY A 37 -13.50 14.79 -3.15
C GLY A 37 -13.94 13.45 -3.73
N ASN A 38 -13.10 12.76 -4.51
CA ASN A 38 -13.42 11.47 -5.10
C ASN A 38 -13.21 10.35 -4.06
N ARG A 39 -14.27 10.05 -3.29
CA ARG A 39 -14.18 9.29 -2.03
C ARG A 39 -14.05 7.77 -2.17
N PHE A 40 -14.44 7.17 -3.30
CA PHE A 40 -14.64 5.71 -3.37
C PHE A 40 -14.18 5.01 -4.64
N SER A 41 -13.72 5.73 -5.65
CA SER A 41 -13.16 5.09 -6.84
C SER A 41 -11.64 5.04 -6.72
N ILE A 42 -11.05 3.86 -6.97
CA ILE A 42 -9.63 3.82 -7.30
C ILE A 42 -9.50 4.66 -8.56
N PRO A 43 -8.70 5.74 -8.56
CA PRO A 43 -8.69 6.63 -9.69
C PRO A 43 -8.00 5.92 -10.85
N THR A 44 -8.81 5.30 -11.71
CA THR A 44 -8.36 4.72 -12.98
C THR A 44 -7.63 5.77 -13.82
N ASP A 45 -7.93 7.04 -13.55
CA ASP A 45 -7.50 8.21 -14.29
C ASP A 45 -6.41 9.05 -13.60
N ILE A 46 -5.91 8.68 -12.42
CA ILE A 46 -4.72 9.34 -11.86
C ILE A 46 -3.46 8.86 -12.57
N THR A 47 -3.43 7.58 -12.91
CA THR A 47 -2.25 6.96 -13.52
C THR A 47 -2.07 7.30 -14.98
N SER A 48 -3.16 7.68 -15.68
CA SER A 48 -3.12 8.28 -17.02
C SER A 48 -2.63 9.73 -17.00
N LYS A 49 -2.71 10.40 -15.84
CA LYS A 49 -2.34 11.82 -15.66
C LYS A 49 -0.91 12.02 -15.19
N PHE A 50 -0.24 10.99 -14.67
CA PHE A 50 1.20 11.09 -14.47
C PHE A 50 1.91 10.98 -15.81
N GLU A 51 2.70 11.99 -16.14
CA GLU A 51 3.63 11.93 -17.28
C GLU A 51 4.73 10.88 -17.07
N PHE A 52 4.93 10.42 -15.83
CA PHE A 52 5.90 9.38 -15.47
C PHE A 52 5.24 8.20 -14.73
N LYS A 53 5.96 7.07 -14.66
CA LYS A 53 5.52 5.88 -13.92
C LYS A 53 6.39 5.76 -12.66
N PRO A 54 5.83 5.91 -11.46
CA PRO A 54 6.62 5.86 -10.24
C PRO A 54 7.25 4.48 -10.06
N ASN A 55 8.49 4.42 -9.60
CA ASN A 55 9.14 3.16 -9.25
C ASN A 55 8.81 2.75 -7.80
N SER A 56 9.17 1.53 -7.45
CA SER A 56 8.91 0.95 -6.13
C SER A 56 9.53 1.75 -4.98
N LYS A 57 10.71 2.34 -5.19
CA LYS A 57 11.41 3.11 -4.16
C LYS A 57 10.77 4.48 -3.92
N GLU A 58 10.30 5.15 -4.97
CA GLU A 58 9.53 6.40 -4.86
C GLU A 58 8.21 6.18 -4.10
N ILE A 59 7.53 5.05 -4.35
CA ILE A 59 6.31 4.67 -3.63
C ILE A 59 6.60 4.35 -2.16
N GLU A 60 7.71 3.66 -1.89
CA GLU A 60 8.16 3.40 -0.51
C GLU A 60 8.43 4.71 0.24
N GLU A 61 9.20 5.65 -0.34
CA GLU A 61 9.46 6.94 0.31
C GLU A 61 8.19 7.77 0.51
N PHE A 62 7.32 7.83 -0.50
CA PHE A 62 6.01 8.48 -0.33
C PHE A 62 5.21 7.88 0.83
N SER A 63 5.25 6.56 1.00
CA SER A 63 4.54 5.90 2.10
C SER A 63 5.03 6.34 3.49
N LYS A 64 6.31 6.69 3.64
CA LYS A 64 6.89 7.23 4.89
C LYS A 64 6.41 8.65 5.21
N MET A 65 6.02 9.42 4.20
CA MET A 65 5.57 10.82 4.33
C MET A 65 4.09 10.94 4.70
N LEU A 66 3.33 9.86 4.62
CA LEU A 66 1.89 9.84 4.93
C LEU A 66 1.47 10.44 6.28
N PRO A 67 2.27 10.39 7.37
CA PRO A 67 1.92 11.09 8.60
C PRO A 67 1.60 12.56 8.42
N GLU A 68 2.22 13.25 7.46
CA GLU A 68 2.02 14.68 7.22
C GLU A 68 0.60 15.00 6.72
N TYR A 69 -0.01 14.05 6.02
CA TYR A 69 -1.31 14.19 5.39
C TYR A 69 -2.46 13.60 6.21
N ARG A 70 -2.18 13.01 7.38
CA ARG A 70 -3.15 12.24 8.18
C ARG A 70 -4.42 13.00 8.59
N LYS A 71 -4.41 14.33 8.55
CA LYS A 71 -5.53 15.20 8.92
C LYS A 71 -6.50 15.48 7.76
N LEU A 72 -6.20 15.00 6.56
CA LEU A 72 -7.08 15.16 5.40
C LEU A 72 -8.37 14.35 5.57
N GLU A 73 -9.47 14.83 4.99
CA GLU A 73 -10.76 14.12 5.04
C GLU A 73 -10.66 12.78 4.28
N ASN A 74 -11.30 11.72 4.79
CA ASN A 74 -11.30 10.38 4.19
C ASN A 74 -9.91 9.75 4.00
N PHE A 75 -8.91 10.24 4.76
CA PHE A 75 -7.52 9.85 4.64
C PHE A 75 -7.32 8.34 4.53
N ASN A 76 -7.94 7.54 5.40
CA ASN A 76 -7.61 6.11 5.49
C ASN A 76 -7.94 5.32 4.21
N TYR A 77 -9.09 5.59 3.58
CA TYR A 77 -9.52 4.90 2.35
C TYR A 77 -8.88 5.52 1.11
N SER A 78 -8.92 6.85 0.99
CA SER A 78 -8.37 7.55 -0.17
C SER A 78 -6.86 7.30 -0.30
N THR A 79 -6.11 7.32 0.80
CA THR A 79 -4.67 7.05 0.77
C THR A 79 -4.33 5.65 0.29
N ALA A 80 -5.07 4.62 0.74
CA ALA A 80 -4.86 3.27 0.27
C ALA A 80 -5.19 3.11 -1.23
N ASN A 81 -6.27 3.74 -1.69
CA ASN A 81 -6.64 3.77 -3.11
C ASN A 81 -5.54 4.43 -3.95
N TYR A 82 -4.96 5.53 -3.45
CA TYR A 82 -3.88 6.23 -4.13
C TYR A 82 -2.60 5.40 -4.19
N LEU A 83 -2.14 4.83 -3.06
CA LEU A 83 -0.99 3.91 -3.04
C LEU A 83 -1.19 2.73 -4.01
N THR A 84 -2.39 2.18 -4.05
CA THR A 84 -2.73 1.08 -4.94
C THR A 84 -2.71 1.49 -6.42
N ALA A 85 -3.17 2.70 -6.73
CA ALA A 85 -3.06 3.28 -8.06
C ALA A 85 -1.59 3.48 -8.48
N LEU A 86 -0.74 4.00 -7.59
CA LEU A 86 0.70 4.14 -7.85
C LEU A 86 1.33 2.77 -8.16
N MET A 87 1.12 1.77 -7.29
CA MET A 87 1.63 0.41 -7.51
C MET A 87 1.12 -0.20 -8.82
N ARG A 88 -0.15 0.01 -9.17
CA ARG A 88 -0.75 -0.48 -10.43
C ARG A 88 -0.09 0.14 -11.65
N SER A 89 0.21 1.44 -11.60
CA SER A 89 0.86 2.19 -12.70
C SER A 89 2.33 1.88 -12.88
N SER A 90 3.00 1.50 -11.79
CA SER A 90 4.41 1.20 -11.77
C SER A 90 4.75 -0.02 -12.62
N ARG A 91 5.92 0.02 -13.26
CA ARG A 91 6.49 -1.13 -13.99
C ARG A 91 7.05 -2.19 -13.04
N ASP A 92 7.41 -1.80 -11.82
CA ASP A 92 7.99 -2.69 -10.83
C ASP A 92 6.95 -3.71 -10.35
N LYS A 93 7.42 -4.89 -9.95
CA LYS A 93 6.55 -5.97 -9.48
C LYS A 93 6.57 -6.13 -7.97
N GLU A 94 7.55 -5.56 -7.29
CA GLU A 94 7.77 -5.71 -5.86
C GLU A 94 7.74 -4.34 -5.19
N PHE A 95 7.01 -4.21 -4.09
CA PHE A 95 6.86 -2.94 -3.36
C PHE A 95 7.04 -3.15 -1.86
N VAL A 96 7.49 -2.11 -1.18
CA VAL A 96 7.50 -2.01 0.28
C VAL A 96 6.71 -0.77 0.66
N LEU A 97 5.80 -0.90 1.62
CA LEU A 97 5.00 0.19 2.17
C LEU A 97 5.33 0.32 3.67
N GLU A 98 5.82 1.48 4.08
CA GLU A 98 6.17 1.79 5.46
C GLU A 98 5.01 2.50 6.18
N MET A 99 4.21 1.73 6.91
CA MET A 99 3.03 2.24 7.62
C MET A 99 3.32 2.53 9.10
N LYS A 100 4.40 2.00 9.67
CA LYS A 100 4.75 2.22 11.09
C LYS A 100 4.74 3.70 11.51
N PRO A 101 5.38 4.64 10.77
CA PRO A 101 5.33 6.06 11.15
C PRO A 101 3.90 6.62 11.20
N LEU A 102 3.02 6.14 10.33
CA LEU A 102 1.61 6.54 10.32
C LEU A 102 0.83 5.90 11.48
N ASN A 103 1.10 4.63 11.79
CA ASN A 103 0.45 3.89 12.86
C ASN A 103 0.76 4.44 14.26
N GLU A 104 1.89 5.12 14.45
CA GLU A 104 2.23 5.84 15.70
C GLU A 104 1.19 6.92 16.07
N TYR A 105 0.47 7.45 15.07
CA TYR A 105 -0.64 8.38 15.27
C TYR A 105 -1.99 7.69 15.46
N GLY A 106 -2.02 6.36 15.62
CA GLY A 106 -3.25 5.57 15.73
C GLY A 106 -4.02 5.42 14.41
N VAL A 107 -3.41 5.78 13.28
CA VAL A 107 -4.03 5.71 11.95
C VAL A 107 -3.69 4.39 11.26
N VAL A 108 -4.70 3.74 10.69
CA VAL A 108 -4.54 2.53 9.87
C VAL A 108 -5.27 2.70 8.54
N LEU A 109 -4.64 2.29 7.44
CA LEU A 109 -5.25 2.39 6.12
C LEU A 109 -6.09 1.15 5.81
N HIS A 110 -7.28 1.34 5.25
CA HIS A 110 -8.18 0.25 4.83
C HIS A 110 -7.97 -0.03 3.34
N ASN A 111 -8.25 -1.26 2.89
CA ASN A 111 -8.24 -1.64 1.48
C ASN A 111 -6.86 -1.51 0.79
N ILE A 112 -5.76 -1.68 1.53
CA ILE A 112 -4.42 -1.71 0.90
C ILE A 112 -4.37 -2.88 -0.12
N GLY A 113 -4.02 -2.56 -1.37
CA GLY A 113 -3.92 -3.55 -2.44
C GLY A 113 -5.25 -3.88 -3.11
N ASP A 114 -6.26 -3.01 -2.99
CA ASP A 114 -7.58 -3.19 -3.61
C ASP A 114 -7.51 -3.32 -5.14
N ASP A 115 -8.04 -4.41 -5.68
CA ASP A 115 -7.99 -4.75 -7.10
C ASP A 115 -6.57 -4.61 -7.70
N LEU A 116 -5.55 -4.96 -6.91
CA LEU A 116 -4.17 -5.05 -7.40
C LEU A 116 -3.96 -6.41 -8.08
N ALA A 117 -3.25 -6.42 -9.21
CA ALA A 117 -3.03 -7.64 -9.98
C ALA A 117 -1.54 -7.85 -10.31
N ASN A 118 -1.08 -9.10 -10.18
CA ASN A 118 0.26 -9.55 -10.56
C ASN A 118 1.41 -8.78 -9.89
N LYS A 119 1.22 -8.36 -8.63
CA LYS A 119 2.23 -7.67 -7.82
C LYS A 119 2.58 -8.46 -6.56
N LYS A 120 3.75 -8.18 -6.01
CA LYS A 120 4.18 -8.60 -4.69
C LYS A 120 4.40 -7.34 -3.85
N PHE A 121 3.90 -7.32 -2.62
CA PHE A 121 4.18 -6.18 -1.75
C PHE A 121 4.26 -6.58 -0.29
N VAL A 122 5.10 -5.84 0.43
CA VAL A 122 5.31 -5.96 1.87
C VAL A 122 4.76 -4.70 2.53
N VAL A 123 3.94 -4.85 3.55
CA VAL A 123 3.46 -3.74 4.38
C VAL A 123 4.10 -3.86 5.76
N ASN A 124 4.91 -2.87 6.12
CA ASN A 124 5.56 -2.77 7.42
C ASN A 124 4.72 -1.89 8.34
N GLY A 125 3.98 -2.50 9.25
CA GLY A 125 3.05 -1.82 10.15
C GLY A 125 1.67 -2.47 10.19
N LYS A 126 0.72 -1.80 10.84
CA LYS A 126 -0.67 -2.21 10.99
C LYS A 126 -1.51 -1.70 9.82
N VAL A 127 -2.48 -2.51 9.41
CA VAL A 127 -3.46 -2.19 8.39
C VAL A 127 -4.87 -2.32 8.95
N GLY A 128 -5.80 -1.59 8.35
CA GLY A 128 -7.21 -1.64 8.66
C GLY A 128 -7.87 -2.88 8.07
N GLU A 129 -9.06 -2.66 7.53
CA GLU A 129 -9.92 -3.70 6.97
C GLU A 129 -9.55 -4.03 5.52
N ASN A 130 -9.92 -5.22 5.08
CA ASN A 130 -9.87 -5.68 3.69
C ASN A 130 -8.48 -5.60 3.03
N LEU A 131 -7.42 -6.00 3.73
CA LEU A 131 -6.11 -6.17 3.10
C LEU A 131 -6.22 -7.11 1.88
N GLY A 132 -5.84 -6.62 0.70
CA GLY A 132 -5.91 -7.38 -0.55
C GLY A 132 -7.32 -7.60 -1.08
N LEU A 133 -8.26 -6.68 -0.82
CA LEU A 133 -9.61 -6.69 -1.39
C LEU A 133 -9.54 -6.88 -2.92
N PHE A 134 -10.29 -7.82 -3.49
CA PHE A 134 -10.29 -8.11 -4.95
C PHE A 134 -8.92 -8.39 -5.59
N ALA A 135 -7.84 -8.58 -4.82
CA ALA A 135 -6.50 -8.77 -5.38
C ALA A 135 -6.41 -10.05 -6.23
N ARG A 136 -5.58 -10.04 -7.28
CA ARG A 136 -5.45 -11.14 -8.24
C ARG A 136 -3.99 -11.52 -8.46
N ASN A 137 -3.65 -12.80 -8.32
CA ASN A 137 -2.29 -13.31 -8.54
C ASN A 137 -1.21 -12.52 -7.77
N CYS A 138 -1.53 -12.08 -6.54
CA CYS A 138 -0.63 -11.27 -5.73
C CYS A 138 0.03 -12.07 -4.61
N ASN A 139 1.23 -11.65 -4.22
CA ASN A 139 1.91 -12.12 -3.00
C ASN A 139 1.97 -10.96 -2.00
N ILE A 140 1.18 -11.04 -0.94
CA ILE A 140 1.02 -9.97 0.06
C ILE A 140 1.68 -10.42 1.35
N THR A 141 2.61 -9.64 1.89
CA THR A 141 3.19 -9.88 3.22
C THR A 141 2.90 -8.69 4.12
N LEU A 142 2.35 -8.95 5.29
CA LEU A 142 2.08 -7.96 6.31
C LEU A 142 2.98 -8.22 7.52
N ASN A 143 3.87 -7.28 7.82
CA ASN A 143 4.69 -7.27 9.04
C ASN A 143 4.02 -6.40 10.11
N GLY A 144 2.91 -6.88 10.63
CA GLY A 144 2.09 -6.23 11.65
C GLY A 144 0.67 -6.79 11.71
N ASP A 145 -0.23 -6.05 12.35
CA ASP A 145 -1.61 -6.49 12.58
C ASP A 145 -2.55 -6.06 11.45
N ALA A 146 -3.52 -6.92 11.13
CA ALA A 146 -4.65 -6.60 10.26
C ALA A 146 -5.95 -6.52 11.07
N GLN A 147 -6.95 -5.78 10.58
CA GLN A 147 -8.28 -5.81 11.16
C GLN A 147 -9.12 -6.93 10.51
N GLN A 148 -10.27 -6.58 9.93
CA GLN A 148 -11.26 -7.53 9.43
C GLN A 148 -11.05 -7.86 7.95
N ASP A 149 -11.60 -8.99 7.54
CA ASP A 149 -11.86 -9.34 6.15
C ASP A 149 -10.61 -9.41 5.26
N VAL A 150 -9.49 -9.89 5.82
CA VAL A 150 -8.26 -10.12 5.03
C VAL A 150 -8.57 -11.02 3.83
N GLY A 151 -8.14 -10.60 2.65
CA GLY A 151 -8.26 -11.35 1.40
C GLY A 151 -9.68 -11.41 0.82
N LYS A 152 -10.61 -10.57 1.28
CA LYS A 152 -11.98 -10.52 0.76
C LYS A 152 -11.99 -10.44 -0.77
N PHE A 153 -12.67 -11.39 -1.41
CA PHE A 153 -12.74 -11.55 -2.87
C PHE A 153 -11.40 -11.75 -3.62
N ALA A 154 -10.28 -11.93 -2.92
CA ALA A 154 -8.98 -12.16 -3.55
C ALA A 154 -8.95 -13.51 -4.30
N LYS A 155 -8.28 -13.54 -5.47
CA LYS A 155 -8.15 -14.73 -6.34
C LYS A 155 -6.68 -15.06 -6.59
N HIS A 156 -6.33 -16.33 -6.44
CA HIS A 156 -4.99 -16.87 -6.69
C HIS A 156 -3.87 -16.12 -5.96
N CYS A 157 -4.15 -15.57 -4.78
CA CYS A 157 -3.18 -14.80 -4.00
C CYS A 157 -2.53 -15.66 -2.89
N LYS A 158 -1.34 -15.27 -2.44
CA LYS A 158 -0.77 -15.73 -1.17
C LYS A 158 -0.65 -14.54 -0.24
N ILE A 159 -1.29 -14.62 0.93
CA ILE A 159 -1.27 -13.56 1.94
C ILE A 159 -0.58 -14.11 3.19
N PHE A 160 0.47 -13.44 3.64
CA PHE A 160 1.28 -13.82 4.79
C PHE A 160 1.14 -12.72 5.86
N ILE A 161 0.69 -13.07 7.06
CA ILE A 161 0.52 -12.13 8.18
C ILE A 161 1.49 -12.49 9.32
N ASN A 162 2.47 -11.63 9.53
CA ASN A 162 3.41 -11.66 10.65
C ASN A 162 2.91 -10.73 11.76
N GLY A 163 1.77 -11.12 12.34
CA GLY A 163 1.06 -10.39 13.39
C GLY A 163 -0.30 -11.02 13.66
N SER A 164 -1.19 -10.27 14.32
CA SER A 164 -2.55 -10.71 14.59
C SER A 164 -3.52 -10.24 13.50
N TYR A 165 -4.67 -10.89 13.38
CA TYR A 165 -5.78 -10.43 12.54
C TYR A 165 -7.11 -10.60 13.27
N ARG A 166 -8.09 -9.75 12.98
CA ARG A 166 -9.44 -9.89 13.57
C ARG A 166 -10.26 -10.96 12.86
N SER A 167 -10.22 -10.99 11.53
CA SER A 167 -10.85 -12.06 10.74
C SER A 167 -10.18 -12.21 9.39
N ILE A 168 -10.21 -13.44 8.87
CA ILE A 168 -10.00 -13.70 7.44
C ILE A 168 -11.37 -13.77 6.78
N SER A 169 -11.50 -13.20 5.59
CA SER A 169 -12.80 -13.11 4.91
C SER A 169 -13.36 -14.50 4.60
N ARG A 170 -14.67 -14.69 4.77
CA ARG A 170 -15.35 -15.90 4.26
C ARG A 170 -15.54 -15.89 2.74
N GLU A 171 -15.24 -14.77 2.10
CA GLU A 171 -15.46 -14.54 0.68
C GLU A 171 -14.16 -14.61 -0.15
N ILE A 172 -13.11 -15.22 0.40
CA ILE A 172 -11.91 -15.57 -0.37
C ILE A 172 -12.31 -16.43 -1.58
N LYS A 173 -11.71 -16.14 -2.74
CA LYS A 173 -12.00 -16.84 -3.99
C LYS A 173 -10.80 -17.67 -4.45
N TRP A 174 -11.09 -18.59 -5.37
CA TRP A 174 -10.23 -19.60 -6.00
C TRP A 174 -8.72 -19.44 -5.80
N GLY A 175 -8.10 -20.45 -5.19
CA GLY A 175 -6.64 -20.59 -5.11
C GLY A 175 -5.93 -19.63 -4.16
N THR A 176 -6.64 -18.69 -3.55
CA THR A 176 -6.05 -17.81 -2.54
C THR A 176 -5.78 -18.57 -1.25
N LYS A 177 -4.61 -18.33 -0.66
CA LYS A 177 -4.18 -18.95 0.60
C LYS A 177 -3.70 -17.88 1.56
N VAL A 178 -4.16 -17.95 2.80
CA VAL A 178 -3.74 -17.05 3.88
C VAL A 178 -2.95 -17.83 4.92
N TYR A 179 -1.82 -17.27 5.32
CA TYR A 179 -0.87 -17.83 6.26
C TYR A 179 -0.63 -16.84 7.40
N GLN A 180 -0.51 -17.36 8.62
CA GLN A 180 -0.08 -16.61 9.79
C GLN A 180 1.20 -17.20 10.34
N LEU A 181 2.13 -16.35 10.79
CA LEU A 181 3.34 -16.81 11.48
C LEU A 181 2.98 -17.20 12.91
N GLN A 182 3.25 -18.46 13.29
CA GLN A 182 3.07 -18.98 14.63
C GLN A 182 4.30 -19.81 15.00
N ASP A 183 4.94 -19.48 16.13
CA ASP A 183 6.15 -20.17 16.61
C ASP A 183 7.28 -20.24 15.57
N GLY A 184 7.44 -19.18 14.78
CA GLY A 184 8.45 -19.09 13.71
C GLY A 184 8.09 -19.86 12.43
N ILE A 185 6.89 -20.45 12.34
CA ILE A 185 6.46 -21.26 11.19
C ILE A 185 5.18 -20.67 10.57
N TRP A 186 5.14 -20.60 9.23
CA TRP A 186 3.94 -20.18 8.51
C TRP A 186 2.88 -21.28 8.50
N LYS A 187 1.77 -21.06 9.21
CA LYS A 187 0.62 -21.97 9.23
C LYS A 187 -0.51 -21.38 8.39
N ARG A 188 -1.14 -22.23 7.57
CA ARG A 188 -2.30 -21.84 6.77
C ARG A 188 -3.50 -21.69 7.70
N VAL A 189 -4.18 -20.55 7.66
CA VAL A 189 -5.32 -20.23 8.55
C VAL A 189 -6.69 -20.28 7.87
N GLN A 190 -6.73 -20.45 6.55
CA GLN A 190 -7.96 -20.68 5.81
C GLN A 190 -7.77 -21.67 4.67
N HIS A 191 -8.67 -22.65 4.60
CA HIS A 191 -8.78 -23.65 3.55
C HIS A 191 -9.56 -23.16 2.34
#